data_AF-A0A1A9Z0V3-F1
#
_entry.id   AF-A0A1A9Z0V3-F1
#
_cell.length_a   1.000
_cell.length_b   1.000
_cell.length_c   1.000
_cell.angle_alpha   90.00
_cell.angle_beta   90.00
_cell.angle_gamma   90.00
#
_symmetry.space_group_name_H-M   'P 1'
#
loop_
_entity.id
_entity.type
_entity.pdbx_description
1 polymer ?
#
loop_
_entity_poly.entity_id
_entity_poly.type
_entity_poly.pdbx_seq_one_letter_code
_entity_poly.pdbx_strand_id
1 'polypeptide(L)'
;MLIKYNYSCSTTASVFDAIANILKKYRNIPSIIFIRDYADNMKYIHALKKSITNSFNKHGNPDRLILSFHGIPKKYIEDGDDYLERCKITKKLLTSILDYPEEKIIMSFQSKFGNIMNRSIEVFSRSDSTFSTYKTLRNTYLLLSITTAFSALIATISSLCKLPYLGAIPTLVGFYALLFLVNYLSNKKSGILATFALTGFMGYAIAPIINVMLAINSSNSIILALSGTAMEYLEE
;
A
#
# COMPACT_ATOMS: atom_id res chain seq x y z
N MET A 1 2.15 -22.59 -7.71
CA MET A 1 3.02 -22.56 -8.91
C MET A 1 2.87 -21.18 -9.55
N LEU A 2 3.97 -20.46 -9.78
CA LEU A 2 3.96 -19.10 -10.31
C LEU A 2 3.93 -19.13 -11.83
N ILE A 3 2.80 -18.74 -12.44
CA ILE A 3 2.67 -18.61 -13.90
C ILE A 3 3.08 -17.17 -14.25
N LYS A 4 4.38 -16.91 -14.21
CA LYS A 4 4.96 -15.76 -14.91
C LYS A 4 4.91 -16.12 -16.38
N TYR A 5 4.08 -15.44 -17.17
CA TYR A 5 4.26 -15.19 -18.62
C TYR A 5 2.89 -14.81 -19.18
N ASN A 6 2.51 -13.55 -18.98
CA ASN A 6 1.62 -12.83 -19.88
C ASN A 6 2.24 -11.43 -20.09
N TYR A 7 2.02 -10.89 -21.28
CA TYR A 7 2.60 -9.66 -21.83
C TYR A 7 2.60 -8.47 -20.84
N SER A 8 3.76 -7.85 -20.61
CA SER A 8 3.84 -6.56 -19.90
C SER A 8 4.50 -5.54 -20.82
N CYS A 9 3.88 -4.36 -20.91
CA CYS A 9 4.41 -3.22 -21.66
C CYS A 9 5.85 -2.87 -21.21
N SER A 10 6.23 -3.16 -19.96
CA SER A 10 7.58 -2.92 -19.44
C SER A 10 8.67 -3.90 -19.91
N THR A 11 8.33 -5.09 -20.41
CA THR A 11 9.32 -6.12 -20.81
C THR A 11 9.44 -6.25 -22.32
N THR A 12 8.33 -6.24 -23.05
CA THR A 12 8.36 -6.48 -24.49
C THR A 12 8.67 -5.18 -25.24
N ALA A 13 8.01 -4.05 -24.90
CA ALA A 13 8.22 -2.75 -25.56
C ALA A 13 9.67 -2.26 -25.51
N SER A 14 10.33 -2.42 -24.36
CA SER A 14 11.75 -2.06 -24.19
C SER A 14 12.69 -2.83 -25.13
N VAL A 15 12.36 -4.09 -25.42
CA VAL A 15 13.12 -4.92 -26.38
C VAL A 15 12.83 -4.49 -27.81
N PHE A 16 11.59 -4.12 -28.13
CA PHE A 16 11.23 -3.55 -29.43
C PHE A 16 11.99 -2.24 -29.71
N ASP A 17 12.06 -1.33 -28.73
CA ASP A 17 12.78 -0.06 -28.88
C ASP A 17 14.29 -0.26 -29.08
N ALA A 18 14.87 -1.20 -28.34
CA ALA A 18 16.28 -1.55 -28.49
C ALA A 18 16.57 -2.16 -29.88
N ILE A 19 15.72 -3.08 -30.36
CA ILE A 19 15.83 -3.66 -31.69
C ILE A 19 15.69 -2.58 -32.76
N ALA A 20 14.69 -1.70 -32.65
CA ALA A 20 14.47 -0.61 -33.59
C ALA A 20 15.69 0.32 -33.69
N ASN A 21 16.34 0.64 -32.57
CA ASN A 21 17.56 1.45 -32.55
C ASN A 21 18.77 0.74 -33.17
N ILE A 22 18.86 -0.58 -33.06
CA ILE A 22 19.92 -1.36 -33.71
C ILE A 22 19.68 -1.41 -35.22
N LEU A 23 18.45 -1.67 -35.67
CA LEU A 23 18.11 -1.79 -37.08
C LEU A 23 18.36 -0.51 -37.87
N LYS A 24 18.25 0.68 -37.24
CA LYS A 24 18.63 1.97 -37.86
C LYS A 24 20.07 1.99 -38.38
N LYS A 25 20.97 1.14 -37.85
CA LYS A 25 22.39 1.07 -38.24
C LYS A 25 22.66 0.07 -39.37
N TYR A 26 21.69 -0.78 -39.73
CA TYR A 26 21.85 -1.80 -40.75
C TYR A 26 21.25 -1.35 -42.08
N ARG A 27 22.04 -1.41 -43.15
CA ARG A 27 21.58 -1.10 -44.50
C ARG A 27 20.76 -2.23 -45.14
N ASN A 28 20.90 -3.45 -44.62
CA ASN A 28 20.14 -4.63 -45.04
C ASN A 28 19.39 -5.18 -43.81
N ILE A 29 18.07 -5.00 -43.78
CA ILE A 29 17.23 -5.28 -42.62
C ILE A 29 16.82 -6.77 -42.66
N PRO A 30 17.07 -7.58 -41.61
CA PRO A 30 16.64 -8.97 -41.56
C PRO A 30 15.12 -9.09 -41.41
N SER A 31 14.55 -10.23 -41.80
CA SER A 31 13.14 -10.55 -41.53
C SER A 31 12.94 -10.77 -40.03
N ILE A 32 12.05 -9.99 -39.42
CA ILE A 32 11.74 -10.09 -37.98
C ILE A 32 10.28 -10.48 -37.82
N ILE A 33 10.04 -11.55 -37.08
CA ILE A 33 8.70 -12.00 -36.71
C ILE A 33 8.47 -11.62 -35.26
N PHE A 34 7.50 -10.75 -35.06
CA PHE A 34 7.12 -10.31 -33.72
C PHE A 34 5.90 -11.09 -33.25
N ILE A 35 6.09 -11.85 -32.18
CA ILE A 35 5.00 -12.55 -31.50
C ILE A 35 4.60 -11.68 -30.31
N ARG A 36 3.47 -10.98 -30.45
CA ARG A 36 2.96 -10.06 -29.41
C ARG A 36 2.62 -10.82 -28.13
N ASP A 37 1.90 -11.93 -28.24
CA ASP A 37 1.44 -12.71 -27.11
C ASP A 37 1.10 -14.16 -27.54
N TYR A 38 0.82 -15.03 -26.56
CA TYR A 38 0.50 -16.45 -26.78
C TYR A 38 -0.55 -16.98 -25.78
N ALA A 39 -1.41 -16.09 -25.27
CA ALA A 39 -2.39 -16.44 -24.24
C ALA A 39 -3.44 -17.46 -24.70
N ASP A 40 -3.68 -17.53 -26.02
CA ASP A 40 -4.58 -18.48 -26.69
C ASP A 40 -3.85 -19.65 -27.37
N ASN A 41 -2.53 -19.73 -27.23
CA ASN A 41 -1.76 -20.78 -27.88
C ASN A 41 -1.95 -22.12 -27.15
N MET A 42 -2.63 -23.07 -27.80
CA MET A 42 -2.90 -24.38 -27.21
C MET A 42 -1.64 -25.14 -26.78
N LYS A 43 -0.51 -25.00 -27.47
CA LYS A 43 0.75 -25.64 -27.04
C LYS A 43 1.23 -25.10 -25.69
N TYR A 44 1.07 -23.79 -25.45
CA TYR A 44 1.36 -23.17 -24.17
C TYR A 44 0.43 -23.67 -23.06
N ILE A 45 -0.89 -23.71 -23.33
CA ILE A 45 -1.88 -24.22 -22.36
C ILE A 45 -1.60 -25.70 -22.01
N HIS A 46 -1.25 -26.53 -23.00
CA HIS A 46 -0.84 -27.92 -22.76
C HIS A 46 0.42 -28.04 -21.90
N ALA A 47 1.43 -27.18 -22.13
CA ALA A 47 2.63 -27.16 -21.31
C ALA A 47 2.32 -26.76 -19.85
N LEU A 48 1.43 -25.79 -19.65
CA LEU A 48 0.94 -25.40 -18.32
C LEU A 48 0.20 -26.55 -17.63
N LYS A 49 -0.74 -27.20 -18.33
CA LYS A 49 -1.44 -28.39 -17.82
C LYS A 49 -0.44 -29.47 -17.38
N LYS A 50 0.53 -29.80 -18.24
CA LYS A 50 1.55 -30.81 -17.94
C LYS A 50 2.33 -30.47 -16.67
N SER A 51 2.69 -29.21 -16.49
CA SER A 51 3.42 -28.78 -15.29
C SER A 51 2.56 -28.85 -14.03
N ILE A 52 1.26 -28.52 -14.11
CA ILE A 52 0.31 -28.62 -12.99
C ILE A 52 0.11 -30.08 -12.61
N THR A 53 -0.18 -30.94 -13.59
CA THR A 53 -0.36 -32.38 -13.37
C THR A 53 0.88 -33.01 -12.76
N ASN A 54 2.08 -32.66 -13.23
CA ASN A 54 3.33 -33.13 -12.63
C ASN A 54 3.47 -32.69 -11.16
N SER A 55 3.04 -31.47 -10.82
CA SER A 55 3.04 -31.00 -9.44
C SER A 55 2.03 -31.75 -8.57
N PHE A 56 0.83 -32.04 -9.09
CA PHE A 56 -0.19 -32.81 -8.37
C PHE A 56 0.27 -34.24 -8.12
N ASN A 57 0.93 -34.87 -9.10
CA ASN A 57 1.51 -36.20 -8.93
C ASN A 57 2.59 -36.24 -7.85
N LYS A 58 3.37 -35.16 -7.69
CA LYS A 58 4.46 -35.07 -6.72
C LYS A 58 4.02 -34.70 -5.32
N HIS A 59 3.00 -33.83 -5.18
CA HIS A 59 2.63 -33.20 -3.92
C HIS A 59 1.19 -33.54 -3.46
N GLY A 60 0.45 -34.33 -4.24
CA GLY A 60 -0.97 -34.60 -4.02
C GLY A 60 -1.88 -33.51 -4.61
N ASN A 61 -3.18 -33.80 -4.62
CA ASN A 61 -4.19 -32.86 -5.12
C ASN A 61 -4.46 -31.77 -4.08
N PRO A 62 -4.26 -30.48 -4.41
CA PRO A 62 -4.56 -29.38 -3.49
C PRO A 62 -6.07 -29.14 -3.37
N ASP A 63 -6.49 -28.51 -2.27
CA ASP A 63 -7.88 -28.07 -2.09
C ASP A 63 -8.28 -26.96 -3.05
N ARG A 64 -7.32 -26.10 -3.42
CA ARG A 64 -7.49 -25.00 -4.38
C ARG A 64 -6.24 -24.79 -5.22
N LEU A 65 -6.45 -24.47 -6.49
CA LEU A 65 -5.39 -24.08 -7.43
C LEU A 65 -5.39 -22.57 -7.61
N ILE A 66 -4.26 -21.92 -7.29
CA ILE A 66 -4.11 -20.47 -7.48
C ILE A 66 -3.24 -20.22 -8.72
N LEU A 67 -3.84 -19.61 -9.74
CA LEU A 67 -3.16 -19.08 -10.92
C LEU A 67 -2.72 -17.65 -10.61
N SER A 68 -1.43 -17.45 -10.37
CA SER A 68 -0.88 -16.15 -9.99
C SER A 68 -0.17 -15.50 -11.18
N PHE A 69 -0.71 -14.37 -11.63
CA PHE A 69 -0.19 -13.54 -12.73
C PHE A 69 0.58 -12.33 -12.18
N HIS A 70 1.30 -11.60 -13.03
CA HIS A 70 1.94 -10.35 -12.61
C HIS A 70 0.93 -9.19 -12.62
N GLY A 71 0.88 -8.35 -11.59
CA GLY A 71 -0.01 -7.19 -11.59
C GLY A 71 0.48 -6.10 -12.55
N ILE A 72 -0.45 -5.34 -13.13
CA ILE A 72 -0.16 -4.10 -13.87
C ILE A 72 -0.85 -2.90 -13.20
N PRO A 73 -0.27 -1.69 -13.28
CA PRO A 73 -0.93 -0.47 -12.80
C PRO A 73 -2.31 -0.28 -13.42
N LYS A 74 -3.28 0.22 -12.63
CA LYS A 74 -4.66 0.46 -13.10
C LYS A 74 -4.72 1.39 -14.31
N LYS A 75 -3.85 2.41 -14.31
CA LYS A 75 -3.77 3.39 -15.39
C LYS A 75 -3.56 2.73 -16.75
N TYR A 76 -2.77 1.67 -16.85
CA TYR A 76 -2.55 0.99 -18.13
C TYR A 76 -3.82 0.29 -18.63
N ILE A 77 -4.64 -0.25 -17.74
CA ILE A 77 -5.94 -0.83 -18.11
C ILE A 77 -6.89 0.28 -18.59
N GLU A 78 -6.90 1.43 -17.91
CA GLU A 78 -7.70 2.60 -18.32
C GLU A 78 -7.24 3.18 -19.66
N ASP A 79 -5.92 3.13 -19.93
CA ASP A 79 -5.30 3.53 -21.20
C ASP A 79 -5.50 2.49 -22.33
N GLY A 80 -6.20 1.37 -22.07
CA GLY A 80 -6.60 0.40 -23.08
C GLY A 80 -5.76 -0.88 -23.18
N ASP A 81 -4.94 -1.20 -22.18
CA ASP A 81 -4.14 -2.43 -22.14
C ASP A 81 -5.04 -3.68 -22.01
N ASP A 82 -4.86 -4.65 -22.91
CA ASP A 82 -5.66 -5.89 -23.02
C ASP A 82 -5.15 -7.04 -22.12
N TYR A 83 -4.10 -6.81 -21.33
CA TYR A 83 -3.45 -7.82 -20.49
C TYR A 83 -4.42 -8.59 -19.58
N LEU A 84 -5.37 -7.88 -18.95
CA LEU A 84 -6.35 -8.52 -18.07
C LEU A 84 -7.23 -9.52 -18.82
N GLU A 85 -7.62 -9.20 -20.05
CA GLU A 85 -8.41 -10.08 -20.91
C GLU A 85 -7.58 -11.27 -21.36
N ARG A 86 -6.32 -11.07 -21.74
CA ARG A 86 -5.39 -12.17 -22.10
C ARG A 86 -5.20 -13.14 -20.92
N CYS A 87 -5.10 -12.64 -19.68
CA CYS A 87 -5.02 -13.49 -18.48
C CYS A 87 -6.30 -14.31 -18.27
N LYS A 88 -7.48 -13.70 -18.46
CA LYS A 88 -8.77 -14.40 -18.39
C LYS A 88 -8.90 -15.49 -19.45
N ILE A 89 -8.44 -15.23 -20.68
CA ILE A 89 -8.42 -16.22 -21.78
C ILE A 89 -7.53 -17.41 -21.39
N THR A 90 -6.33 -17.14 -20.87
CA THR A 90 -5.41 -18.19 -20.42
C THR A 90 -6.06 -19.06 -19.33
N LYS A 91 -6.70 -18.44 -18.32
CA LYS A 91 -7.43 -19.18 -17.28
C LYS A 91 -8.54 -20.02 -17.89
N LYS A 92 -9.38 -19.44 -18.75
CA LYS A 92 -10.53 -20.14 -19.34
C LYS A 92 -10.10 -21.37 -20.14
N LEU A 93 -9.09 -21.22 -21.01
CA LEU A 93 -8.57 -22.33 -21.80
C LEU A 93 -7.92 -23.39 -20.91
N LEU A 94 -7.15 -22.98 -19.90
CA LEU A 94 -6.54 -23.92 -18.96
C LEU A 94 -7.60 -24.72 -18.17
N THR A 95 -8.63 -24.05 -17.66
CA THR A 95 -9.74 -24.68 -16.95
C THR A 95 -10.50 -25.66 -17.86
N SER A 96 -10.69 -25.34 -19.14
CA SER A 96 -11.39 -26.24 -20.07
C SER A 96 -10.64 -27.56 -20.35
N ILE A 97 -9.31 -27.58 -20.21
CA ILE A 97 -8.51 -28.78 -20.47
C ILE A 97 -8.02 -29.47 -19.21
N LEU A 98 -8.12 -28.82 -18.04
CA LEU A 98 -7.68 -29.34 -16.76
C LEU A 98 -8.84 -30.09 -16.11
N ASP A 99 -8.59 -31.34 -15.72
CA ASP A 99 -9.55 -32.15 -14.98
C ASP A 99 -9.55 -31.75 -13.49
N TYR A 100 -10.03 -30.53 -13.21
CA TYR A 100 -10.06 -29.94 -11.88
C TYR A 100 -11.26 -28.98 -11.74
N PRO A 101 -12.00 -28.99 -10.61
CA PRO A 101 -13.21 -28.19 -10.47
C PRO A 101 -12.93 -26.69 -10.63
N GLU A 102 -13.69 -26.01 -11.48
CA GLU A 102 -13.51 -24.57 -11.76
C GLU A 102 -13.62 -23.71 -10.50
N GLU A 103 -14.53 -24.06 -9.59
CA GLU A 103 -14.74 -23.40 -8.30
C GLU A 103 -13.49 -23.39 -7.40
N LYS A 104 -12.61 -24.37 -7.59
CA LYS A 104 -11.35 -24.50 -6.86
C LYS A 104 -10.20 -23.75 -7.55
N ILE A 105 -10.41 -23.16 -8.74
CA ILE A 105 -9.40 -22.42 -9.51
C ILE A 105 -9.54 -20.91 -9.30
N ILE A 106 -8.61 -20.35 -8.53
CA ILE A 106 -8.56 -18.92 -8.21
C ILE A 106 -7.54 -18.23 -9.11
N MET A 107 -7.93 -17.12 -9.73
CA MET A 107 -7.00 -16.22 -10.41
C MET A 107 -6.57 -15.12 -9.43
N SER A 108 -5.26 -14.91 -9.29
CA SER A 108 -4.68 -13.84 -8.48
C SER A 108 -3.61 -13.10 -9.26
N PHE A 109 -3.26 -11.91 -8.81
CA PHE A 109 -2.14 -11.15 -9.38
C PHE A 109 -1.22 -10.70 -8.27
N GLN A 110 0.08 -10.79 -8.52
CA GLN A 110 1.10 -10.40 -7.58
C GLN A 110 1.35 -8.90 -7.69
N SER A 111 1.07 -8.16 -6.60
CA SER A 111 1.36 -6.73 -6.49
C SER A 111 2.33 -6.48 -5.34
N LYS A 112 3.50 -5.92 -5.67
CA LYS A 112 4.38 -5.22 -4.72
C LYS A 112 5.09 -4.06 -5.43
N PHE A 113 4.35 -2.99 -5.74
CA PHE A 113 4.92 -1.65 -5.90
C PHE A 113 3.84 -0.61 -5.55
N GLY A 114 3.91 -0.09 -4.32
CA GLY A 114 3.23 1.14 -3.89
C GLY A 114 1.71 1.10 -3.76
N ASN A 115 1.18 2.08 -3.03
CA ASN A 115 -0.22 2.26 -2.59
C ASN A 115 -1.26 2.42 -3.74
N ILE A 116 -0.86 2.20 -4.99
CA ILE A 116 -1.62 2.50 -6.21
C ILE A 116 -2.12 1.21 -6.92
N MET A 117 -1.49 0.05 -6.67
CA MET A 117 -1.91 -1.23 -7.29
C MET A 117 -2.98 -2.02 -6.51
N ASN A 118 -3.27 -1.66 -5.25
CA ASN A 118 -4.20 -2.42 -4.41
C ASN A 118 -5.67 -2.32 -4.83
N ARG A 119 -6.03 -1.42 -5.75
CA ARG A 119 -7.44 -1.11 -6.06
C ARG A 119 -8.02 -1.87 -7.26
N SER A 120 -7.21 -2.52 -8.09
CA SER A 120 -7.64 -2.91 -9.45
C SER A 120 -7.91 -4.39 -9.67
N ILE A 121 -7.56 -5.27 -8.73
CA ILE A 121 -7.59 -6.72 -8.97
C ILE A 121 -8.58 -7.45 -8.06
N GLU A 122 -8.93 -6.89 -6.91
CA GLU A 122 -10.02 -7.39 -6.06
C GLU A 122 -11.42 -7.11 -6.63
N VAL A 123 -11.53 -6.26 -7.67
CA VAL A 123 -12.80 -5.79 -8.24
C VAL A 123 -13.65 -6.94 -8.81
N PHE A 124 -13.07 -8.10 -9.15
CA PHE A 124 -13.83 -9.22 -9.71
C PHE A 124 -14.16 -10.35 -8.71
N SER A 125 -13.79 -10.24 -7.42
CA SER A 125 -14.10 -11.27 -6.42
C SER A 125 -14.68 -10.79 -5.09
N ARG A 126 -14.90 -9.50 -4.85
CA ARG A 126 -15.44 -9.07 -3.54
C ARG A 126 -16.13 -7.70 -3.55
N SER A 127 -17.45 -7.73 -3.73
CA SER A 127 -18.33 -6.56 -3.58
C SER A 127 -18.42 -5.98 -2.15
N ASP A 128 -17.82 -6.61 -1.14
CA ASP A 128 -17.98 -6.19 0.27
C ASP A 128 -16.74 -5.52 0.92
N SER A 129 -15.62 -5.40 0.20
CA SER A 129 -14.31 -5.04 0.79
C SER A 129 -13.90 -3.56 0.68
N THR A 130 -14.55 -2.78 -0.19
CA THR A 130 -14.22 -1.35 -0.34
C THR A 130 -14.60 -0.56 0.92
N PHE A 131 -15.70 -0.92 1.59
CA PHE A 131 -16.15 -0.23 2.79
C PHE A 131 -15.23 -0.43 4.00
N SER A 132 -14.48 -1.55 4.08
CA SER A 132 -13.60 -1.84 5.22
C SER A 132 -12.20 -1.23 5.11
N THR A 133 -11.64 -1.09 3.90
CA THR A 133 -10.32 -0.47 3.70
C THR A 133 -10.35 1.05 3.94
N TYR A 134 -11.40 1.75 3.47
CA TYR A 134 -11.62 3.16 3.82
C TYR A 134 -11.86 3.35 5.32
N LYS A 135 -12.49 2.38 5.98
CA LYS A 135 -12.78 2.44 7.41
C LYS A 135 -11.51 2.37 8.26
N THR A 136 -10.52 1.55 7.89
CA THR A 136 -9.28 1.43 8.67
C THR A 136 -8.40 2.67 8.52
N LEU A 137 -8.19 3.17 7.29
CA LEU A 137 -7.40 4.38 7.07
C LEU A 137 -8.08 5.62 7.68
N ARG A 138 -9.39 5.79 7.46
CA ARG A 138 -10.15 6.89 8.07
C ARG A 138 -10.08 6.84 9.59
N ASN A 139 -10.14 5.66 10.20
CA ASN A 139 -10.01 5.53 11.65
C ASN A 139 -8.60 5.85 12.15
N THR A 140 -7.55 5.50 11.41
CA THR A 140 -6.16 5.83 11.77
C THR A 140 -5.91 7.34 11.69
N TYR A 141 -6.28 7.98 10.58
CA TYR A 141 -6.15 9.42 10.41
C TYR A 141 -7.03 10.18 11.39
N LEU A 142 -8.26 9.74 11.63
CA LEU A 142 -9.16 10.33 12.63
C LEU A 142 -8.59 10.23 14.04
N LEU A 143 -8.04 9.08 14.43
CA LEU A 143 -7.43 8.92 15.76
C LEU A 143 -6.20 9.82 15.92
N LEU A 144 -5.37 9.95 14.88
CA LEU A 144 -4.22 10.86 14.87
C LEU A 144 -4.63 12.34 14.94
N SER A 145 -5.67 12.75 14.20
CA SER A 145 -6.18 14.12 14.24
C SER A 145 -6.77 14.46 15.61
N ILE A 146 -7.53 13.55 16.22
CA ILE A 146 -8.10 13.79 17.56
C ILE A 146 -7.01 13.85 18.63
N THR A 147 -5.98 13.00 18.59
CA THR A 147 -4.89 13.07 19.58
C THR A 147 -4.04 14.34 19.44
N THR A 148 -3.86 14.85 18.22
CA THR A 148 -3.20 16.12 17.93
C THR A 148 -4.02 17.30 18.44
N ALA A 149 -5.32 17.34 18.14
CA ALA A 149 -6.23 18.37 18.63
C ALA A 149 -6.32 18.38 20.17
N PHE A 150 -6.35 17.21 20.79
CA PHE A 150 -6.32 17.08 22.25
C PHE A 150 -5.02 17.64 22.85
N SER A 151 -3.87 17.35 22.25
CA SER A 151 -2.58 17.89 22.71
C SER A 151 -2.54 19.43 22.64
N ALA A 152 -3.03 20.00 21.53
CA ALA A 152 -3.14 21.45 21.36
C ALA A 152 -4.08 22.10 22.39
N LEU A 153 -5.20 21.45 22.70
CA LEU A 153 -6.15 21.90 23.71
C LEU A 153 -5.52 21.91 25.12
N ILE A 154 -4.82 20.84 25.50
CA ILE A 154 -4.11 20.77 26.79
C ILE A 154 -3.00 21.81 26.86
N ALA A 155 -2.26 22.03 25.77
CA ALA A 155 -1.23 23.06 25.71
C ALA A 155 -1.82 24.46 25.91
N THR A 156 -2.97 24.74 25.29
CA THR A 156 -3.68 26.03 25.43
C THR A 156 -4.19 26.25 26.85
N ILE A 157 -4.83 25.24 27.46
CA ILE A 157 -5.30 25.30 28.84
C ILE A 157 -4.13 25.48 29.82
N SER A 158 -3.03 24.76 29.60
CA SER A 158 -1.83 24.86 30.43
C SER A 158 -1.16 26.25 30.34
N SER A 159 -1.14 26.82 29.12
CA SER A 159 -0.66 28.19 28.89
C SER A 159 -1.54 29.24 29.59
N LEU A 160 -2.88 29.11 29.50
CA LEU A 160 -3.84 30.00 30.18
C LEU A 160 -3.71 29.94 31.70
N CYS A 161 -3.57 28.74 32.25
CA CYS A 161 -3.41 28.52 33.69
C CYS A 161 -2.00 28.87 34.22
N LYS A 162 -1.06 29.28 33.35
CA LYS A 162 0.35 29.59 33.68
C LYS A 162 0.99 28.49 34.53
N LEU A 163 0.80 27.23 34.14
CA LEU A 163 1.29 26.11 34.92
C LEU A 163 2.84 26.08 34.95
N PRO A 164 3.44 25.68 36.08
CA PRO A 164 4.89 25.69 36.24
C PRO A 164 5.56 24.67 35.32
N TYR A 165 6.76 25.02 34.83
CA TYR A 165 7.58 24.11 34.06
C TYR A 165 8.06 22.94 34.93
N LEU A 166 7.63 21.72 34.61
CA LEU A 166 8.24 20.51 35.13
C LEU A 166 9.60 20.40 34.46
N GLY A 167 10.68 20.52 35.24
CA GLY A 167 12.05 20.43 34.73
C GLY A 167 12.31 19.28 33.76
N ALA A 168 13.43 19.32 33.05
CA ALA A 168 13.81 18.32 32.03
C ALA A 168 13.80 16.87 32.56
N ILE A 169 14.21 16.66 33.83
CA ILE A 169 14.28 15.32 34.42
C ILE A 169 12.87 14.74 34.68
N PRO A 170 11.95 15.41 35.41
CA PRO A 170 10.57 14.95 35.55
C PRO A 170 9.83 14.72 34.23
N THR A 171 10.05 15.59 33.24
CA THR A 171 9.42 15.46 31.92
C THR A 171 9.92 14.24 31.15
N LEU A 172 11.23 13.98 31.15
CA LEU A 172 11.80 12.77 30.55
C LEU A 172 11.32 11.50 31.24
N VAL A 173 11.32 11.47 32.58
CA VAL A 173 10.83 10.31 33.35
C VAL A 173 9.36 10.04 33.04
N GLY A 174 8.51 11.09 33.05
CA GLY A 174 7.11 10.97 32.69
C GLY A 174 6.89 10.48 31.26
N PHE A 175 7.64 11.03 30.30
CA PHE A 175 7.58 10.63 28.89
C PHE A 175 7.91 9.15 28.69
N TYR A 176 9.05 8.69 29.20
CA TYR A 176 9.45 7.28 29.04
C TYR A 176 8.50 6.34 29.79
N ALA A 177 8.04 6.70 30.99
CA ALA A 177 7.07 5.89 31.73
C ALA A 177 5.74 5.72 30.97
N LEU A 178 5.22 6.81 30.40
CA LEU A 178 4.00 6.80 29.58
C LEU A 178 4.20 6.06 28.25
N LEU A 179 5.38 6.17 27.63
CA LEU A 179 5.72 5.46 26.39
C LEU A 179 5.76 3.94 26.62
N PHE A 180 6.38 3.50 27.71
CA PHE A 180 6.36 2.08 28.12
C PHE A 180 4.94 1.60 28.44
N LEU A 181 4.13 2.44 29.10
CA LEU A 181 2.73 2.13 29.39
C LEU A 181 1.89 1.96 28.12
N VAL A 182 2.09 2.82 27.11
CA VAL A 182 1.44 2.70 25.79
C VAL A 182 1.86 1.40 25.11
N ASN A 183 3.16 1.07 25.11
CA ASN A 183 3.65 -0.17 24.52
C ASN A 183 3.06 -1.41 25.23
N TYR A 184 3.01 -1.37 26.57
CA TYR A 184 2.44 -2.42 27.42
C TYR A 184 0.93 -2.62 27.18
N LEU A 185 0.18 -1.55 26.87
CA LEU A 185 -1.26 -1.59 26.65
C LEU A 185 -1.67 -1.64 25.16
N SER A 186 -0.71 -1.78 24.24
CA SER A 186 -0.93 -1.69 22.78
C SER A 186 -1.99 -2.64 22.22
N ASN A 187 -2.11 -3.86 22.77
CA ASN A 187 -3.08 -4.87 22.34
C ASN A 187 -4.44 -4.77 23.06
N LYS A 188 -4.64 -3.76 23.92
CA LYS A 188 -5.86 -3.58 24.72
C LYS A 188 -6.56 -2.28 24.33
N LYS A 189 -7.89 -2.23 24.51
CA LYS A 189 -8.68 -0.99 24.31
C LYS A 189 -8.17 0.17 25.19
N SER A 190 -7.56 -0.14 26.32
CA SER A 190 -6.91 0.84 27.21
C SER A 190 -5.64 1.48 26.63
N GLY A 191 -5.03 0.93 25.57
CA GLY A 191 -3.91 1.55 24.86
C GLY A 191 -4.29 2.89 24.21
N ILE A 192 -5.56 3.06 23.83
CA ILE A 192 -6.08 4.34 23.33
C ILE A 192 -6.04 5.38 24.46
N LEU A 193 -6.49 5.03 25.67
CA LEU A 193 -6.44 5.96 26.79
C LEU A 193 -5.00 6.34 27.17
N ALA A 194 -4.07 5.37 27.11
CA ALA A 194 -2.65 5.61 27.36
C ALA A 194 -2.02 6.54 26.31
N THR A 195 -2.43 6.44 25.04
CA THR A 195 -1.96 7.34 23.98
C THR A 195 -2.45 8.76 24.18
N PHE A 196 -3.71 8.97 24.61
CA PHE A 196 -4.21 10.28 25.00
C PHE A 196 -3.49 10.85 26.24
N ALA A 197 -3.16 10.01 27.23
CA ALA A 197 -2.38 10.44 28.38
C ALA A 197 -0.97 10.92 27.99
N LEU A 198 -0.30 10.19 27.10
CA LEU A 198 1.03 10.55 26.59
C LEU A 198 0.98 11.85 25.77
N THR A 199 0.04 12.00 24.84
CA THR A 199 -0.07 13.20 23.99
C THR A 199 -0.54 14.43 24.78
N GLY A 200 -1.40 14.25 25.78
CA GLY A 200 -1.77 15.29 26.73
C GLY A 200 -0.60 15.75 27.58
N PHE A 201 0.20 14.81 28.11
CA PHE A 201 1.41 15.11 28.86
C PHE A 201 2.44 15.88 28.02
N MET A 202 2.59 15.52 26.74
CA MET A 202 3.44 16.25 25.81
C MET A 202 2.93 17.68 25.57
N GLY A 203 1.62 17.87 25.36
CA GLY A 203 1.03 19.20 25.21
C GLY A 203 1.22 20.07 26.46
N TYR A 204 1.06 19.47 27.64
CA TYR A 204 1.32 20.12 28.92
C TYR A 204 2.80 20.55 29.08
N ALA A 205 3.75 19.68 28.75
CA ALA A 205 5.18 19.95 28.89
C ALA A 205 5.68 21.05 27.93
N ILE A 206 5.06 21.18 26.76
CA ILE A 206 5.44 22.17 25.75
C ILE A 206 4.88 23.57 26.06
N ALA A 207 3.73 23.67 26.75
CA ALA A 207 3.05 24.96 26.97
C ALA A 207 3.89 26.04 27.70
N PRO A 208 4.63 25.74 28.79
CA PRO A 208 5.49 26.73 29.44
C PRO A 208 6.64 27.20 28.52
N ILE A 209 7.14 26.31 27.66
CA ILE A 209 8.20 26.62 26.68
C ILE A 209 7.66 27.58 25.62
N ILE A 210 6.44 27.35 25.13
CA ILE A 210 5.75 28.28 24.21
C ILE A 210 5.59 29.66 24.87
N ASN A 211 5.16 29.72 26.14
CA ASN A 211 4.97 30.99 26.84
C ASN A 211 6.28 31.77 27.02
N VAL A 212 7.38 31.08 27.32
CA VAL A 212 8.72 31.70 27.39
C VAL A 212 9.16 32.19 26.01
N MET A 213 8.93 31.42 24.95
CA MET A 213 9.27 31.81 23.57
C MET A 213 8.45 33.01 23.07
N LEU A 214 7.16 33.07 23.40
CA LEU A 214 6.29 34.22 23.09
C LEU A 214 6.69 35.48 23.87
N ALA A 215 7.24 35.32 25.08
CA ALA A 215 7.72 36.44 25.88
C ALA A 215 9.09 36.98 25.41
N ILE A 216 9.91 36.15 24.76
CA ILE A 216 11.25 36.52 24.28
C ILE A 216 11.25 37.07 22.84
N ASN A 217 10.35 36.63 21.96
CA ASN A 217 10.35 36.99 20.54
C ASN A 217 9.02 37.58 20.05
N SER A 218 9.08 38.79 19.49
CA SER A 218 7.98 39.48 18.82
C SER A 218 7.48 38.74 17.56
N SER A 219 6.55 37.81 17.81
CA SER A 219 5.27 37.58 17.12
C SER A 219 5.18 37.04 15.68
N ASN A 220 6.15 37.17 14.76
CA ASN A 220 5.90 36.77 13.36
C ASN A 220 6.40 35.38 12.95
N SER A 221 7.62 34.99 13.35
CA SER A 221 8.27 33.78 12.80
C SER A 221 7.67 32.47 13.32
N ILE A 222 7.22 32.47 14.58
CA ILE A 222 6.74 31.25 15.27
C ILE A 222 5.31 30.91 14.84
N ILE A 223 4.44 31.92 14.70
CA ILE A 223 3.07 31.72 14.21
C ILE A 223 3.09 31.25 12.74
N LEU A 224 4.00 31.79 11.91
CA LEU A 224 4.19 31.33 10.53
C LEU A 224 4.70 29.88 10.46
N ALA A 225 5.66 29.48 11.30
CA ALA A 225 6.16 28.11 11.33
C ALA A 225 5.11 27.10 11.82
N LEU A 226 4.35 27.47 12.86
CA LEU A 226 3.28 26.62 13.40
C LEU A 226 2.08 26.52 12.43
N SER A 227 1.74 27.62 11.75
CA SER A 227 0.69 27.65 10.73
C SER A 227 1.07 26.88 9.48
N GLY A 228 2.32 26.96 9.02
CA GLY A 228 2.80 26.19 7.86
C GLY A 228 2.70 24.68 8.09
N THR A 229 3.09 24.22 9.29
CA THR A 229 3.00 22.80 9.65
C THR A 229 1.54 22.34 9.75
N ALA A 230 0.62 23.17 10.26
CA ALA A 230 -0.81 22.84 10.36
C ALA A 230 -1.51 22.78 8.98
N MET A 231 -1.08 23.60 8.02
CA MET A 231 -1.66 23.64 6.67
C MET A 231 -1.29 22.40 5.85
N GLU A 232 -0.09 21.86 6.06
CA GLU A 232 0.39 20.65 5.38
C GLU A 232 -0.39 19.39 5.79
N TYR A 233 -0.95 19.36 7.01
CA TYR A 233 -1.84 18.27 7.45
C TYR A 233 -3.28 18.39 6.96
N LEU A 234 -3.70 19.52 6.37
CA LEU A 234 -5.04 19.72 5.81
C LEU A 234 -5.09 19.45 4.28
N GLU A 235 -3.94 19.31 3.63
CA GLU A 235 -3.83 19.07 2.18
C GLU A 235 -3.62 17.58 1.80
N GLU A 236 -3.44 16.68 2.77
CA GLU A 236 -3.44 15.20 2.56
C GLU A 236 -4.78 14.53 2.89
#